data_AF-A0A177PJ05-F1
#
_entry.id   AF-A0A177PJ05-F1
#
_cell.length_a   1.000
_cell.length_b   1.000
_cell.length_c   1.000
_cell.angle_alpha   90.00
_cell.angle_beta   90.00
_cell.angle_gamma   90.00
#
_symmetry.space_group_name_H-M   'P 1'
#
loop_
_entity.id
_entity.type
_entity.pdbx_description
1 polymer ?
#
loop_
_entity_poly.entity_id
_entity_poly.type
_entity_poly.pdbx_seq_one_letter_code
_entity_poly.pdbx_strand_id
1 'polypeptide(L)'
;MKKAAFSLLLALVSAAPAAAAPAEAAPAPAAPTEPIYGVWMRGGHQQKLEFFDCDGKLCARGVFPPPPPGQQPMLILRHAARIEANRWKGDLFNPENGKIYIGIITLDSPTQLTLTGCLIAFLCQSESWNKMPGEPTPSQKTPTPRRRN
;
A
#
# COMPACT_ATOMS: atom_id res chain seq x y z
N MET A 1 12.21 -93.71 -3.21
CA MET A 1 10.94 -94.01 -2.52
C MET A 1 10.14 -92.70 -2.43
N LYS A 2 8.97 -92.65 -3.07
CA LYS A 2 8.15 -91.44 -3.30
C LYS A 2 7.31 -91.10 -2.06
N LYS A 3 7.26 -89.84 -1.62
CA LYS A 3 6.24 -89.36 -0.67
C LYS A 3 5.72 -87.96 -1.03
N ALA A 4 4.40 -87.96 -1.26
CA ALA A 4 3.35 -86.96 -1.08
C ALA A 4 3.56 -85.48 -1.49
N ALA A 5 2.67 -85.07 -2.38
CA ALA A 5 2.35 -83.69 -2.73
C ALA A 5 1.41 -83.06 -1.68
N PHE A 6 1.56 -81.76 -1.45
CA PHE A 6 0.55 -80.91 -0.83
C PHE A 6 0.44 -79.64 -1.67
N SER A 7 -0.71 -79.48 -2.32
CA SER A 7 -1.13 -78.23 -2.96
C SER A 7 -1.43 -77.19 -1.88
N LEU A 8 -0.99 -75.95 -2.09
CA LEU A 8 -1.51 -74.78 -1.38
C LEU A 8 -1.90 -73.72 -2.41
N LEU A 9 -3.13 -73.22 -2.26
CA LEU A 9 -3.87 -72.34 -3.16
C LEU A 9 -3.20 -70.95 -3.30
N LEU A 10 -3.18 -70.42 -4.53
CA LEU A 10 -2.83 -69.03 -4.83
C LEU A 10 -3.91 -68.07 -4.27
N ALA A 11 -3.52 -67.12 -3.43
CA ALA A 11 -4.32 -65.95 -3.12
C ALA A 11 -4.00 -64.83 -4.12
N LEU A 12 -4.99 -64.44 -4.93
CA LEU A 12 -4.92 -63.26 -5.81
C LEU A 12 -5.18 -62.01 -4.97
N VAL A 13 -4.15 -61.17 -4.79
CA VAL A 13 -4.30 -59.83 -4.21
C VAL A 13 -4.58 -58.84 -5.34
N SER A 14 -5.82 -58.34 -5.43
CA SER A 14 -6.19 -57.23 -6.32
C SER A 14 -5.75 -55.91 -5.70
N ALA A 15 -4.75 -55.25 -6.31
CA ALA A 15 -4.37 -53.88 -5.96
C ALA A 15 -5.25 -52.88 -6.74
N ALA A 16 -6.06 -52.10 -6.03
CA ALA A 16 -6.81 -50.98 -6.60
C ALA A 16 -5.91 -49.72 -6.71
N PRO A 17 -6.04 -48.90 -7.75
CA PRO A 17 -5.23 -47.68 -7.90
C PRO A 17 -5.74 -46.56 -6.98
N ALA A 18 -4.81 -45.93 -6.27
CA ALA A 18 -5.08 -44.72 -5.51
C ALA A 18 -5.26 -43.53 -6.48
N ALA A 19 -6.44 -42.93 -6.48
CA ALA A 19 -6.71 -41.69 -7.20
C ALA A 19 -6.03 -40.51 -6.47
N ALA A 20 -5.14 -39.80 -7.16
CA ALA A 20 -4.55 -38.56 -6.66
C ALA A 20 -5.59 -37.43 -6.73
N ALA A 21 -5.85 -36.78 -5.59
CA ALA A 21 -6.70 -35.60 -5.51
C ALA A 21 -6.01 -34.37 -6.13
N PRO A 22 -6.74 -33.44 -6.76
CA PRO A 22 -6.17 -32.19 -7.25
C PRO A 22 -5.78 -31.28 -6.07
N ALA A 23 -4.57 -30.74 -6.10
CA ALA A 23 -4.13 -29.73 -5.16
C ALA A 23 -4.83 -28.40 -5.46
N GLU A 24 -5.66 -27.93 -4.54
CA GLU A 24 -6.32 -26.63 -4.62
C GLU A 24 -5.30 -25.54 -4.24
N ALA A 25 -5.03 -24.62 -5.16
CA ALA A 25 -4.10 -23.52 -4.93
C ALA A 25 -4.69 -22.58 -3.85
N ALA A 26 -4.04 -22.51 -2.69
CA ALA A 26 -4.41 -21.56 -1.65
C ALA A 26 -4.29 -20.11 -2.17
N PRO A 27 -5.21 -19.20 -1.81
CA PRO A 27 -5.13 -17.81 -2.21
C PRO A 27 -3.87 -17.17 -1.60
N ALA A 28 -3.08 -16.49 -2.42
CA ALA A 28 -1.94 -15.72 -1.96
C ALA A 28 -2.40 -14.59 -1.01
N PRO A 29 -1.65 -14.29 0.06
CA PRO A 29 -1.97 -13.15 0.92
C PRO A 29 -1.94 -11.86 0.11
N ALA A 30 -2.98 -11.04 0.23
CA ALA A 30 -2.98 -9.70 -0.35
C ALA A 30 -1.84 -8.89 0.26
N ALA A 31 -1.05 -8.21 -0.59
CA ALA A 31 0.00 -7.33 -0.12
C ALA A 31 -0.61 -6.24 0.78
N PRO A 32 0.05 -5.86 1.89
CA PRO A 32 -0.47 -4.82 2.77
C PRO A 32 -0.49 -3.49 2.02
N THR A 33 -1.68 -2.89 1.91
CA THR A 33 -1.84 -1.50 1.49
C THR A 33 -1.01 -0.64 2.43
N GLU A 34 -0.01 0.08 1.89
CA GLU A 34 0.87 0.90 2.70
C GLU A 34 0.05 1.97 3.46
N PRO A 35 0.12 2.04 4.80
CA PRO A 35 -0.82 2.86 5.57
C PRO A 35 -0.70 4.37 5.34
N ILE A 36 0.34 4.85 4.66
CA ILE A 36 0.50 6.27 4.34
C ILE A 36 -0.49 6.76 3.27
N TYR A 37 -0.91 5.90 2.34
CA TYR A 37 -1.77 6.32 1.24
C TYR A 37 -3.21 6.60 1.67
N GLY A 38 -3.87 7.51 0.96
CA GLY A 38 -5.25 7.92 1.17
C GLY A 38 -5.38 9.38 1.63
N VAL A 39 -6.57 9.74 2.10
CA VAL A 39 -6.89 11.12 2.49
C VAL A 39 -6.64 11.35 3.99
N TRP A 40 -6.00 12.48 4.29
CA TRP A 40 -5.62 12.91 5.62
C TRP A 40 -6.15 14.32 5.87
N MET A 41 -6.60 14.58 7.09
CA MET A 41 -7.12 15.87 7.53
C MET A 41 -6.18 16.50 8.55
N ARG A 42 -5.88 17.78 8.38
CA ARG A 42 -5.04 18.55 9.29
C ARG A 42 -5.74 18.73 10.64
N GLY A 43 -5.05 18.46 11.74
CA GLY A 43 -5.58 18.67 13.08
C GLY A 43 -6.01 20.12 13.31
N GLY A 44 -7.23 20.35 13.77
CA GLY A 44 -7.77 21.69 14.05
C GLY A 44 -8.16 22.51 12.82
N HIS A 45 -8.03 21.98 11.60
CA HIS A 45 -8.36 22.67 10.35
C HIS A 45 -9.19 21.77 9.41
N GLN A 46 -9.80 22.38 8.38
CA GLN A 46 -10.59 21.64 7.38
C GLN A 46 -9.73 21.10 6.22
N GLN A 47 -8.47 21.51 6.13
CA GLN A 47 -7.59 21.16 5.02
C GLN A 47 -7.41 19.64 4.89
N LYS A 48 -7.54 19.12 3.67
CA LYS A 48 -7.31 17.69 3.39
C LYS A 48 -6.29 17.51 2.28
N LEU A 49 -5.40 16.55 2.48
CA LEU A 49 -4.42 16.09 1.50
C LEU A 49 -4.66 14.62 1.18
N GLU A 50 -4.56 14.27 -0.10
CA GLU A 50 -4.46 12.87 -0.53
C GLU A 50 -2.99 12.53 -0.76
N PHE A 51 -2.49 11.54 -0.02
CA PHE A 51 -1.17 10.95 -0.21
C PHE A 51 -1.26 9.77 -1.19
N PHE A 52 -0.37 9.76 -2.18
CA PHE A 52 -0.37 8.77 -3.28
C PHE A 52 1.05 8.51 -3.79
N ASP A 53 1.21 7.39 -4.50
CA ASP A 53 2.47 7.07 -5.19
C ASP A 53 2.61 7.89 -6.48
N CYS A 54 3.75 8.57 -6.63
CA CYS A 54 4.16 9.29 -7.83
C CYS A 54 5.55 8.80 -8.24
N ASP A 55 5.58 7.84 -9.16
CA ASP A 55 6.82 7.24 -9.69
C ASP A 55 7.70 6.61 -8.59
N GLY A 56 7.08 5.85 -7.68
CA GLY A 56 7.80 5.18 -6.57
C GLY A 56 8.22 6.13 -5.45
N LYS A 57 7.71 7.37 -5.43
CA LYS A 57 7.92 8.36 -4.38
C LYS A 57 6.59 8.77 -3.78
N LEU A 58 6.63 9.32 -2.57
CA LEU A 58 5.44 9.82 -1.90
C LEU A 58 5.12 11.24 -2.39
N CYS A 59 3.91 11.44 -2.91
CA CYS A 59 3.35 12.75 -3.22
C CYS A 59 2.10 13.02 -2.39
N ALA A 60 1.75 14.30 -2.24
CA ALA A 60 0.49 14.71 -1.66
C ALA A 60 -0.13 15.87 -2.45
N ARG A 61 -1.44 15.80 -2.70
CA ARG A 61 -2.21 16.85 -3.36
C ARG A 61 -3.34 17.37 -2.49
N GLY A 62 -3.68 18.65 -2.61
CA GLY A 62 -4.82 19.25 -1.91
C GLY A 62 -6.15 18.79 -2.48
N VAL A 63 -7.01 18.18 -1.65
CA VAL A 63 -8.35 17.71 -2.06
C VAL A 63 -9.49 18.45 -1.38
N PHE A 64 -9.20 19.20 -0.32
CA PHE A 64 -10.16 20.12 0.29
C PHE A 64 -9.48 21.44 0.71
N PRO A 65 -10.05 22.61 0.33
CA PRO A 65 -11.20 22.75 -0.59
C PRO A 65 -10.88 22.16 -2.00
N PRO A 66 -11.90 21.69 -2.75
CA PRO A 66 -11.66 21.14 -4.08
C PRO A 66 -11.09 22.21 -5.02
N PRO A 67 -10.28 21.82 -6.01
CA PRO A 67 -9.75 22.77 -7.00
C PRO A 67 -10.91 23.42 -7.79
N PRO A 68 -10.73 24.64 -8.31
CA PRO A 68 -11.71 25.27 -9.20
C PRO A 68 -12.01 24.39 -10.43
N PRO A 69 -13.21 24.49 -11.03
CA PRO A 69 -13.54 23.75 -12.24
C PRO A 69 -12.49 23.91 -13.34
N GLY A 70 -12.05 22.79 -13.90
CA GLY A 70 -11.03 22.77 -14.96
C GLY A 70 -9.58 22.90 -14.47
N GLN A 71 -9.33 23.01 -13.17
CA GLN A 71 -7.99 23.03 -12.59
C GLN A 71 -7.63 21.69 -11.93
N GLN A 72 -6.35 21.35 -11.98
CA GLN A 72 -5.81 20.17 -11.30
C GLN A 72 -5.53 20.49 -9.82
N PRO A 73 -5.69 19.52 -8.91
CA PRO A 73 -5.21 19.63 -7.53
C PRO A 73 -3.74 20.03 -7.47
N MET A 74 -3.42 21.02 -6.63
CA MET A 74 -2.03 21.44 -6.42
C MET A 74 -1.24 20.36 -5.65
N LEU A 75 -0.01 20.10 -6.09
CA LEU A 75 0.94 19.26 -5.35
C LEU A 75 1.55 20.04 -4.19
N ILE A 76 1.24 19.58 -2.99
CA ILE A 76 1.73 20.11 -1.72
C ILE A 76 3.03 19.41 -1.33
N LEU A 77 3.09 18.07 -1.41
CA LEU A 77 4.32 17.31 -1.25
C LEU A 77 4.74 16.72 -2.59
N ARG A 78 5.99 16.95 -2.99
CA ARG A 78 6.51 16.53 -4.29
C ARG A 78 7.68 15.57 -4.10
N HIS A 79 7.56 14.40 -4.72
CA HIS A 79 8.64 13.42 -4.88
C HIS A 79 9.39 13.08 -3.57
N ALA A 80 8.68 12.90 -2.46
CA ALA A 80 9.31 12.60 -1.19
C ALA A 80 9.89 11.18 -1.20
N ALA A 81 11.22 11.10 -1.08
CA ALA A 81 11.95 9.85 -0.99
C ALA A 81 11.80 9.25 0.40
N ARG A 82 11.57 7.95 0.47
CA ARG A 82 11.62 7.20 1.72
C ARG A 82 13.04 7.26 2.29
N ILE A 83 13.17 7.73 3.52
CA ILE A 83 14.45 7.79 4.24
C ILE A 83 14.51 6.79 5.40
N GLU A 84 13.35 6.41 5.95
CA GLU A 84 13.21 5.38 6.99
C GLU A 84 11.90 4.60 6.79
N ALA A 85 11.65 3.56 7.60
CA ALA A 85 10.49 2.67 7.47
C ALA A 85 9.13 3.36 7.60
N ASN A 86 9.06 4.51 8.27
CA ASN A 86 7.86 5.32 8.43
C ASN A 86 8.13 6.80 8.13
N ARG A 87 9.18 7.11 7.35
CA ARG A 87 9.62 8.49 7.14
C ARG A 87 10.04 8.79 5.72
N TRP A 88 9.60 9.94 5.20
CA TRP A 88 9.88 10.42 3.84
C TRP A 88 10.35 11.87 3.87
N LYS A 89 11.18 12.25 2.89
CA LYS A 89 11.69 13.60 2.71
C LYS A 89 11.59 14.05 1.26
N GLY A 90 11.02 15.23 1.03
CA GLY A 90 10.86 15.83 -0.30
C GLY A 90 10.61 17.33 -0.23
N ASP A 91 10.08 17.87 -1.32
CA ASP A 91 9.73 19.29 -1.42
C ASP A 91 8.31 19.53 -0.92
N LEU A 92 8.15 20.47 0.01
CA LEU A 92 6.86 20.89 0.56
C LEU A 92 6.51 22.29 0.07
N PHE A 93 5.55 22.39 -0.83
CA PHE A 93 5.02 23.65 -1.32
C PHE A 93 3.96 24.20 -0.37
N ASN A 94 4.12 25.45 0.10
CA ASN A 94 3.12 26.17 0.86
C ASN A 94 2.32 27.11 -0.07
N PRO A 95 1.03 26.85 -0.31
CA PRO A 95 0.20 27.67 -1.20
C PRO A 95 -0.10 29.06 -0.65
N GLU A 96 -0.01 29.28 0.67
CA GLU A 96 -0.31 30.58 1.30
C GLU A 96 0.77 31.63 0.98
N ASN A 97 2.03 31.20 0.79
CA ASN A 97 3.14 32.11 0.52
C ASN A 97 3.93 31.79 -0.76
N GLY A 98 3.55 30.73 -1.49
CA GLY A 98 4.16 30.33 -2.75
C GLY A 98 5.58 29.75 -2.64
N LYS A 99 6.08 29.45 -1.45
CA LYS A 99 7.45 28.94 -1.23
C LYS A 99 7.51 27.42 -1.13
N ILE A 100 8.69 26.89 -1.39
CA ILE A 100 9.02 25.48 -1.19
C ILE A 100 9.95 25.35 0.02
N TYR A 101 9.65 24.39 0.87
CA TYR A 101 10.35 24.04 2.09
C TYR A 101 10.83 22.60 2.02
N ILE A 102 11.74 22.21 2.93
CA ILE A 102 12.03 20.79 3.14
C ILE A 102 10.81 20.19 3.87
N GLY A 103 10.15 19.25 3.22
CA GLY A 103 9.04 18.48 3.77
C GLY A 103 9.51 17.16 4.33
N ILE A 104 9.17 16.89 5.58
CA ILE A 104 9.39 15.60 6.23
C ILE A 104 8.03 15.05 6.66
N ILE A 105 7.73 13.83 6.23
CA ILE A 105 6.55 13.09 6.65
C ILE A 105 7.00 11.98 7.58
N THR A 106 6.42 11.92 8.77
CA THR A 106 6.57 10.80 9.71
C THR A 106 5.21 10.18 9.92
N LEU A 107 5.05 8.90 9.59
CA LEU A 107 3.85 8.14 9.89
C LEU A 107 3.96 7.61 11.32
N ASP A 108 3.24 8.24 12.24
CA ASP A 108 3.29 7.94 13.68
C ASP A 108 2.48 6.68 14.02
N SER A 109 1.35 6.49 13.34
CA SER A 109 0.51 5.30 13.42
C SER A 109 -0.28 5.11 12.11
N PRO A 110 -1.01 4.01 11.91
CA PRO A 110 -1.86 3.85 10.71
C PRO A 110 -2.92 4.95 10.52
N THR A 111 -3.23 5.72 11.56
CA THR A 111 -4.25 6.78 11.54
C THR A 111 -3.73 8.17 11.90
N GLN A 112 -2.43 8.31 12.20
CA GLN A 112 -1.81 9.58 12.58
C GLN A 112 -0.48 9.77 11.88
N LEU A 113 -0.24 10.95 11.34
CA LEU A 113 1.06 11.36 10.82
C LEU A 113 1.42 12.77 11.26
N THR A 114 2.71 13.05 11.23
CA THR A 114 3.29 14.37 11.44
C THR A 114 3.92 14.84 10.14
N LEU A 115 3.53 16.03 9.69
CA LEU A 115 4.14 16.75 8.59
C LEU A 115 4.99 17.88 9.15
N THR A 116 6.28 17.89 8.84
CA THR A 116 7.22 18.92 9.27
C THR A 116 7.73 19.69 8.05
N GLY A 117 7.55 21.01 8.05
CA GLY A 117 8.16 21.92 7.08
C GLY A 117 9.35 22.65 7.69
N CYS A 118 10.51 22.59 7.05
CA CYS A 118 11.72 23.31 7.50
C CYS A 118 12.17 24.33 6.46
N LEU A 119 12.39 25.58 6.89
CA LEU A 119 12.98 26.62 6.05
C LEU A 119 14.49 26.41 5.89
N ILE A 120 15.14 26.07 6.99
CA ILE A 120 16.55 25.65 7.11
C ILE A 120 16.61 24.53 8.15
N ALA A 121 17.70 23.77 8.21
CA ALA A 121 17.80 22.51 8.95
C ALA A 121 17.30 22.55 10.41
N PHE A 122 17.31 23.71 11.08
CA PHE A 122 16.88 23.89 12.47
C PHE A 122 15.61 24.74 12.66
N LEU A 123 15.11 25.42 11.63
CA LEU A 123 13.86 26.21 11.73
C LEU A 123 12.73 25.45 11.06
N CYS A 124 12.06 24.63 11.87
CA CYS A 124 10.99 23.73 11.44
C CYS A 124 9.68 24.01 12.18
N GLN A 125 8.57 23.76 11.52
CA GLN A 125 7.24 23.72 12.11
C GLN A 125 6.59 22.38 11.78
N SER A 126 5.88 21.82 12.75
CA SER A 126 5.22 20.51 12.64
C SER A 126 3.72 20.64 12.76
N GLU A 127 3.02 19.80 12.01
CA GLU A 127 1.56 19.70 11.98
C GLU A 127 1.16 18.23 12.13
N SER A 128 0.14 17.97 12.94
CA SER A 128 -0.43 16.64 13.08
C SER A 128 -1.62 16.47 12.14
N TRP A 129 -1.71 15.30 11.52
CA TRP A 129 -2.75 14.94 10.57
C TRP A 129 -3.38 13.61 10.95
N ASN A 130 -4.69 13.52 10.79
CA ASN A 130 -5.48 12.33 11.10
C ASN A 130 -5.99 11.70 9.80
N LYS A 131 -5.92 10.37 9.72
CA LYS A 131 -6.40 9.65 8.55
C LYS A 131 -7.92 9.71 8.47
N MET A 132 -8.45 10.01 7.29
CA MET A 132 -9.88 10.00 7.05
C MET A 132 -10.36 8.56 6.80
N PRO A 133 -11.36 8.06 7.54
CA PRO A 133 -11.98 6.78 7.24
C PRO A 133 -12.78 6.87 5.94
N GLY A 134 -12.60 5.91 5.04
CA GLY A 134 -13.60 5.63 4.00
C GLY A 134 -13.43 6.30 2.63
N GLU A 135 -12.27 6.87 2.29
CA GLU A 135 -12.02 7.28 0.90
C GLU A 135 -11.18 6.22 0.17
N PRO A 136 -11.75 5.43 -0.77
CA PRO A 136 -11.00 4.46 -1.52
C PRO A 136 -9.98 5.19 -2.39
N THR A 137 -8.69 4.95 -2.13
CA THR A 137 -7.55 5.50 -2.88
C THR A 137 -7.79 5.37 -4.39
N PRO A 138 -8.05 6.45 -5.16
CA PRO A 138 -8.30 6.36 -6.60
C PRO A 138 -7.05 6.04 -7.43
N SER A 139 -5.89 5.87 -6.78
CA SER A 139 -4.60 5.74 -7.45
C SER A 139 -3.71 4.65 -6.85
N GLN A 140 -4.29 3.55 -6.38
CA GLN A 140 -3.54 2.29 -6.29
C GLN A 140 -3.76 1.55 -7.60
N LYS A 141 -2.83 1.75 -8.51
CA LYS A 141 -2.79 1.08 -9.81
C LYS A 141 -2.75 -0.43 -9.57
N THR A 142 -3.91 -1.09 -9.48
CA THR A 142 -4.00 -2.52 -9.72
C THR A 142 -3.69 -2.71 -11.20
N PRO A 143 -2.58 -3.38 -11.57
CA PRO A 143 -2.42 -3.80 -12.95
C PRO A 143 -3.52 -4.82 -13.22
N THR A 144 -4.57 -4.43 -13.94
CA THR A 144 -5.53 -5.39 -14.45
C THR A 144 -4.77 -6.41 -15.29
N PRO A 145 -4.79 -7.72 -14.97
CA PRO A 145 -4.22 -8.72 -15.85
C PRO A 145 -5.03 -8.69 -17.15
N ARG A 146 -4.43 -8.16 -18.20
CA ARG A 146 -5.01 -8.13 -19.55
C ARG A 146 -5.19 -9.59 -19.99
N ARG A 147 -6.39 -10.15 -19.89
CA ARG A 147 -6.72 -11.42 -20.54
C ARG A 147 -6.54 -11.21 -22.04
N ARG A 148 -5.52 -11.85 -22.59
CA ARG A 148 -5.28 -11.98 -24.02
C ARG A 148 -6.33 -13.01 -24.50
N ASN A 149 -7.28 -12.56 -25.30
CA ASN A 149 -8.13 -13.44 -26.11
C ASN A 149 -7.32 -13.91 -27.33
#